data_AF-A0A0U3KH46-F1
#
_entry.id   AF-A0A0U3KH46-F1
#
_cell.length_a   1.000
_cell.length_b   1.000
_cell.length_c   1.000
_cell.angle_alpha   90.00
_cell.angle_beta   90.00
_cell.angle_gamma   90.00
#
_symmetry.space_group_name_H-M   'P 1'
#
loop_
_entity.id
_entity.type
_entity.pdbx_description
1 polymer ?
#
loop_
_entity_poly.entity_id
_entity_poly.type
_entity_poly.pdbx_seq_one_letter_code
_entity_poly.pdbx_strand_id
1 'polypeptide(L)'
;MPFQPPPTVDENAIASLLNYTKAAGRAQAGYEDPASQRLQWFTTGSGRALAGVTESLATFPVDQIQNYTVRAKPLAPASAQGENCFFVDGVGINPRTPDTASAQALAQVMTSLQVLGQGCRARTADENPQYLIPARQSVLDDLANQYPLYSTIRTIVMGSPRHAFTVDASVRDWLTAQGAVIRDQLLENTVPENDTIVVNDHPIHPSLAHLPVNLARKR
;
A
#
# COMPACT_ATOMS: atom_id res chain seq x y z
N MET A 1 7.82 5.89 -21.81
CA MET A 1 6.77 6.87 -22.13
C MET A 1 5.80 6.85 -20.96
N PRO A 2 5.47 8.01 -20.35
CA PRO A 2 4.46 8.05 -19.29
C PRO A 2 3.14 7.48 -19.79
N PHE A 3 2.39 6.79 -18.92
CA PHE A 3 1.08 6.28 -19.27
C PHE A 3 0.13 7.44 -19.56
N GLN A 4 -0.52 7.38 -20.73
CA GLN A 4 -1.59 8.29 -21.07
C GLN A 4 -2.91 7.66 -20.60
N PRO A 5 -3.68 8.34 -19.75
CA PRO A 5 -4.98 7.83 -19.33
C PRO A 5 -5.87 7.57 -20.57
N PRO A 6 -6.53 6.40 -20.65
CA PRO A 6 -7.48 6.13 -21.73
C PRO A 6 -8.66 7.10 -21.67
N PRO A 7 -9.35 7.40 -22.79
CA PRO A 7 -10.47 8.34 -22.79
C PRO A 7 -11.62 7.92 -21.85
N THR A 8 -11.76 6.62 -21.62
CA THR A 8 -12.74 6.01 -20.71
C THR A 8 -12.04 5.02 -19.80
N VAL A 9 -12.72 4.65 -18.70
CA VAL A 9 -12.24 3.62 -17.78
C VAL A 9 -12.06 2.28 -18.51
N ASP A 10 -10.97 1.57 -18.22
CA ASP A 10 -10.69 0.23 -18.74
C ASP A 10 -11.54 -0.81 -17.99
N GLU A 11 -12.41 -1.51 -18.71
CA GLU A 11 -13.32 -2.52 -18.14
C GLU A 11 -12.58 -3.72 -17.54
N ASN A 12 -11.43 -4.12 -18.09
CA ASN A 12 -10.62 -5.22 -17.55
C ASN A 12 -9.94 -4.80 -16.24
N ALA A 13 -9.54 -3.52 -16.13
CA ALA A 13 -9.02 -2.97 -14.89
C ALA A 13 -10.11 -2.95 -13.81
N ILE A 14 -11.33 -2.55 -14.15
CA ILE A 14 -12.49 -2.61 -13.23
C ILE A 14 -12.79 -4.04 -12.82
N ALA A 15 -12.85 -5.00 -13.76
CA ALA A 15 -13.07 -6.41 -13.45
C ALA A 15 -12.00 -6.96 -12.48
N SER A 16 -10.74 -6.57 -12.66
CA SER A 16 -9.64 -6.95 -11.78
C SER A 16 -9.78 -6.36 -10.38
N LEU A 17 -10.14 -5.07 -10.28
CA LEU A 17 -10.37 -4.38 -9.02
C LEU A 17 -11.61 -4.90 -8.27
N LEU A 18 -12.65 -5.33 -8.99
CA LEU A 18 -13.87 -5.92 -8.41
C LEU A 18 -13.58 -7.18 -7.60
N ASN A 19 -12.57 -7.98 -7.97
CA ASN A 19 -12.19 -9.14 -7.17
C ASN A 19 -11.73 -8.73 -5.76
N TYR A 20 -11.09 -7.57 -5.63
CA TYR A 20 -10.67 -7.03 -4.34
C TYR A 20 -11.81 -6.44 -3.54
N THR A 21 -12.70 -5.67 -4.17
CA THR A 21 -13.83 -5.08 -3.46
C THR A 21 -14.82 -6.15 -3.00
N LYS A 22 -15.01 -7.22 -3.78
CA LYS A 22 -15.76 -8.41 -3.37
C LYS A 22 -15.11 -9.12 -2.18
N ALA A 23 -13.78 -9.26 -2.18
CA ALA A 23 -13.08 -9.88 -1.05
C ALA A 23 -13.16 -9.05 0.23
N ALA A 24 -13.26 -7.72 0.12
CA ALA A 24 -13.48 -6.83 1.26
C ALA A 24 -14.95 -6.82 1.72
N GLY A 25 -15.90 -6.99 0.80
CA GLY A 25 -17.33 -6.75 1.04
C GLY A 25 -17.67 -5.27 0.91
N ARG A 26 -18.93 -4.96 0.57
CA ARG A 26 -19.36 -3.59 0.24
C ARG A 26 -19.14 -2.61 1.39
N ALA A 27 -19.44 -3.02 2.63
CA ALA A 27 -19.29 -2.17 3.81
C ALA A 27 -17.82 -1.75 4.02
N GLN A 28 -16.88 -2.69 3.97
CA GLN A 28 -15.46 -2.39 4.14
C GLN A 28 -14.87 -1.66 2.93
N ALA A 29 -15.28 -2.03 1.70
CA ALA A 29 -14.83 -1.36 0.48
C ALA A 29 -15.31 0.10 0.39
N GLY A 30 -16.54 0.37 0.85
CA GLY A 30 -17.13 1.71 0.86
C GLY A 30 -16.83 2.53 2.11
N TYR A 31 -16.17 1.96 3.13
CA TYR A 31 -15.83 2.67 4.35
C TYR A 31 -14.84 3.80 4.05
N GLU A 32 -15.22 5.04 4.35
CA GLU A 32 -14.27 6.13 4.46
C GLU A 32 -13.46 5.91 5.74
N ASP A 33 -12.14 5.97 5.66
CA ASP A 33 -11.23 5.50 6.71
C ASP A 33 -10.50 6.65 7.38
N PRO A 34 -11.23 7.49 8.14
CA PRO A 34 -10.62 8.59 8.85
C PRO A 34 -9.60 8.04 9.86
N ALA A 35 -8.47 8.71 9.96
CA ALA A 35 -7.40 8.36 10.90
C ALA A 35 -6.86 6.91 10.80
N SER A 36 -6.98 6.26 9.62
CA SER A 36 -6.45 4.91 9.38
C SER A 36 -7.01 3.85 10.34
N GLN A 37 -8.30 3.97 10.68
CA GLN A 37 -9.04 3.08 11.56
C GLN A 37 -8.93 1.60 11.16
N ARG A 38 -8.88 1.28 9.85
CA ARG A 38 -8.69 -0.11 9.38
C ARG A 38 -7.41 -0.76 9.90
N LEU A 39 -6.33 0.02 10.08
CA LEU A 39 -5.08 -0.49 10.64
C LEU A 39 -5.28 -0.90 12.10
N GLN A 40 -5.98 -0.07 12.88
CA GLN A 40 -6.26 -0.35 14.30
C GLN A 40 -7.16 -1.59 14.45
N TRP A 41 -8.17 -1.73 13.60
CA TRP A 41 -9.01 -2.92 13.58
C TRP A 41 -8.18 -4.17 13.28
N PHE A 42 -7.30 -4.10 12.29
CA PHE A 42 -6.46 -5.23 11.91
C PHE A 42 -5.50 -5.66 13.03
N THR A 43 -4.82 -4.70 13.67
CA THR A 43 -3.87 -4.99 14.76
C THR A 43 -4.56 -5.45 16.05
N THR A 44 -5.87 -5.20 16.19
CA THR A 44 -6.69 -5.70 17.31
C THR A 44 -7.42 -7.01 16.98
N GLY A 45 -7.15 -7.62 15.82
CA GLY A 45 -7.62 -8.95 15.45
C GLY A 45 -8.85 -8.98 14.54
N SER A 46 -9.31 -7.84 14.03
CA SER A 46 -10.41 -7.78 13.08
C SER A 46 -9.93 -7.94 11.64
N GLY A 47 -10.64 -8.75 10.85
CA GLY A 47 -10.29 -9.03 9.46
C GLY A 47 -9.19 -10.08 9.31
N ARG A 48 -9.21 -10.79 8.18
CA ARG A 48 -8.26 -11.88 7.89
C ARG A 48 -6.99 -11.41 7.20
N ALA A 49 -7.09 -10.32 6.44
CA ALA A 49 -6.00 -9.75 5.67
C ALA A 49 -6.23 -8.23 5.55
N LEU A 50 -5.13 -7.50 5.43
CA LEU A 50 -5.11 -6.07 5.18
C LEU A 50 -4.36 -5.81 3.88
N ALA A 51 -4.96 -5.03 2.98
CA ALA A 51 -4.28 -4.47 1.82
C ALA A 51 -3.92 -3.02 2.12
N GLY A 52 -2.64 -2.68 2.04
CA GLY A 52 -2.15 -1.33 2.33
C GLY A 52 -0.74 -1.13 1.79
N VAL A 53 -0.18 0.04 2.09
CA VAL A 53 1.22 0.37 1.82
C VAL A 53 2.11 -0.16 2.93
N THR A 54 3.38 -0.44 2.63
CA THR A 54 4.34 -1.00 3.59
C THR A 54 4.53 -0.13 4.84
N GLU A 55 4.40 1.19 4.69
CA GLU A 55 4.55 2.21 5.71
C GLU A 55 3.51 2.09 6.83
N SER A 56 2.38 1.45 6.53
CA SER A 56 1.36 1.15 7.55
C SER A 56 1.91 0.24 8.66
N LEU A 57 2.93 -0.58 8.37
CA LEU A 57 3.56 -1.48 9.33
C LEU A 57 4.27 -0.74 10.47
N ALA A 58 4.67 0.51 10.26
CA ALA A 58 5.29 1.33 11.30
C ALA A 58 4.33 1.58 12.49
N THR A 59 3.02 1.51 12.24
CA THR A 59 1.97 1.74 13.25
C THR A 59 1.61 0.50 14.07
N PHE A 60 2.14 -0.67 13.70
CA PHE A 60 1.80 -1.91 14.36
C PHE A 60 2.50 -1.98 15.73
N PRO A 61 1.97 -2.74 16.70
CA PRO A 61 2.68 -2.98 17.95
C PRO A 61 4.04 -3.67 17.67
N VAL A 62 5.12 -3.11 18.23
CA VAL A 62 6.51 -3.55 17.97
C VAL A 62 6.71 -5.02 18.33
N ASP A 63 6.12 -5.47 19.44
CA ASP A 63 6.16 -6.85 19.92
C ASP A 63 5.36 -7.83 19.04
N GLN A 64 4.49 -7.32 18.18
CA GLN A 64 3.63 -8.13 17.33
C GLN A 64 4.04 -8.14 15.86
N ILE A 65 4.90 -7.23 15.41
CA ILE A 65 5.20 -7.05 13.98
C ILE A 65 5.71 -8.35 13.30
N GLN A 66 6.45 -9.18 14.04
CA GLN A 66 6.99 -10.46 13.57
C GLN A 66 5.90 -11.51 13.29
N ASN A 67 4.68 -11.32 13.80
CA ASN A 67 3.56 -12.24 13.62
C ASN A 67 2.85 -12.06 12.27
N TYR A 68 3.18 -11.01 11.52
CA TYR A 68 2.53 -10.68 10.25
C TYR A 68 3.37 -11.15 9.06
N THR A 69 2.69 -11.59 8.00
CA THR A 69 3.34 -11.95 6.73
C THR A 69 2.97 -10.92 5.67
N VAL A 70 3.97 -10.32 5.04
CA VAL A 70 3.80 -9.37 3.93
C VAL A 70 3.93 -10.09 2.59
N ARG A 71 3.08 -9.72 1.64
CA ARG A 71 3.07 -10.25 0.26
C ARG A 71 2.78 -9.14 -0.73
N ALA A 72 3.25 -9.29 -1.97
CA ALA A 72 2.83 -8.42 -3.06
C ALA A 72 1.32 -8.55 -3.30
N LYS A 73 0.66 -7.41 -3.59
CA LYS A 73 -0.75 -7.37 -3.99
C LYS A 73 -0.85 -7.46 -5.53
N PRO A 74 -1.38 -8.54 -6.10
CA PRO A 74 -1.42 -8.72 -7.55
C PRO A 74 -2.56 -7.94 -8.23
N LEU A 75 -2.32 -6.71 -8.67
CA LEU A 75 -3.37 -5.90 -9.32
C LEU A 75 -3.80 -6.40 -10.71
N ALA A 76 -2.99 -7.25 -11.35
CA ALA A 76 -3.27 -7.86 -12.65
C ALA A 76 -3.72 -9.33 -12.51
N PRO A 77 -4.54 -9.85 -13.45
CA PRO A 77 -4.86 -11.27 -13.50
C PRO A 77 -3.58 -12.12 -13.64
N ALA A 78 -3.63 -13.38 -13.18
CA ALA A 78 -2.46 -14.27 -13.15
C ALA A 78 -1.74 -14.42 -14.50
N SER A 79 -2.49 -14.33 -15.61
CA SER A 79 -1.96 -14.37 -16.98
C SER A 79 -1.16 -13.13 -17.39
N ALA A 80 -1.26 -12.03 -16.65
CA ALA A 80 -0.59 -10.76 -16.87
C ALA A 80 0.27 -10.34 -15.65
N GLN A 81 0.51 -11.25 -14.71
CA GLN A 81 1.43 -11.04 -13.59
C GLN A 81 2.87 -11.26 -14.07
N GLY A 82 3.79 -10.38 -13.66
CA GLY A 82 5.19 -10.50 -14.05
C GLY A 82 6.05 -9.29 -13.69
N GLU A 83 5.42 -8.16 -13.39
CA GLU A 83 6.10 -6.92 -13.04
C GLU A 83 5.55 -6.32 -11.76
N ASN A 84 6.45 -5.76 -10.94
CA ASN A 84 6.09 -4.96 -9.79
C ASN A 84 6.02 -3.49 -10.19
N CYS A 85 4.87 -2.86 -9.94
CA CYS A 85 4.68 -1.43 -10.15
C CYS A 85 4.76 -0.69 -8.81
N PHE A 86 5.53 0.41 -8.76
CA PHE A 86 5.75 1.20 -7.54
C PHE A 86 5.42 2.67 -7.76
N PHE A 87 4.81 3.29 -6.76
CA PHE A 87 4.87 4.74 -6.62
C PHE A 87 6.30 5.14 -6.25
N VAL A 88 6.81 6.22 -6.84
CA VAL A 88 8.17 6.69 -6.62
C VAL A 88 8.16 8.17 -6.28
N ASP A 89 8.61 8.48 -5.07
CA ASP A 89 8.82 9.86 -4.63
C ASP A 89 10.20 10.34 -5.07
N GLY A 90 10.22 11.28 -6.01
CA GLY A 90 11.44 11.86 -6.57
C GLY A 90 11.78 13.22 -5.97
N VAL A 91 13.07 13.50 -5.78
CA VAL A 91 13.55 14.85 -5.43
C VAL A 91 13.76 15.66 -6.72
N GLY A 92 12.86 16.60 -6.99
CA GLY A 92 12.94 17.53 -8.11
C GLY A 92 13.65 18.84 -7.74
N ILE A 93 14.41 19.41 -8.67
CA ILE A 93 15.03 20.73 -8.52
C ILE A 93 14.21 21.74 -9.31
N ASN A 94 13.80 22.83 -8.66
CA ASN A 94 13.09 23.91 -9.34
C ASN A 94 14.02 24.57 -10.36
N PRO A 95 13.68 24.60 -11.66
CA PRO A 95 14.55 25.15 -12.70
C PRO A 95 14.77 26.67 -12.57
N ARG A 96 13.97 27.35 -11.74
CA ARG A 96 14.09 28.79 -11.43
C ARG A 96 14.93 29.09 -10.19
N THR A 97 15.57 28.08 -9.58
CA THR A 97 16.43 28.32 -8.42
C THR A 97 17.61 29.22 -8.82
N PRO A 98 17.91 30.28 -8.04
CA PRO A 98 19.07 31.14 -8.33
C PRO A 98 20.40 30.45 -8.01
N ASP A 99 20.38 29.39 -7.20
CA ASP A 99 21.56 28.59 -6.84
C ASP A 99 21.32 27.11 -7.14
N THR A 100 21.62 26.72 -8.38
CA THR A 100 21.47 25.33 -8.86
C THR A 100 22.47 24.39 -8.19
N ALA A 101 23.68 24.86 -7.86
CA ALA A 101 24.73 24.03 -7.30
C ALA A 101 24.36 23.57 -5.88
N SER A 102 23.92 24.49 -5.02
CA SER A 102 23.45 24.14 -3.67
C SER A 102 22.19 23.28 -3.71
N ALA A 103 21.27 23.54 -4.65
CA ALA A 103 20.07 22.71 -4.81
C ALA A 103 20.41 21.26 -5.23
N GLN A 104 21.39 21.09 -6.12
CA GLN A 104 21.90 19.77 -6.51
C GLN A 104 22.59 19.07 -5.35
N ALA A 105 23.42 19.79 -4.58
CA ALA A 105 24.07 19.25 -3.40
C ALA A 105 23.04 18.78 -2.35
N LEU A 106 21.99 19.57 -2.11
CA LEU A 106 20.90 19.21 -1.20
C LEU A 106 20.15 17.96 -1.68
N ALA A 107 19.82 17.87 -2.96
CA ALA A 107 19.16 16.68 -3.52
C ALA A 107 20.03 15.41 -3.35
N GLN A 108 21.35 15.53 -3.50
CA GLN A 108 22.28 14.42 -3.24
C GLN A 108 22.29 14.03 -1.75
N VAL A 109 22.29 15.01 -0.84
CA VAL A 109 22.22 14.76 0.61
C VAL A 109 20.91 14.07 0.99
N MET A 110 19.76 14.59 0.55
CA MET A 110 18.43 14.04 0.83
C MET A 110 18.30 12.58 0.37
N THR A 111 18.92 12.24 -0.75
CA THR A 111 18.88 10.88 -1.30
C THR A 111 20.06 10.02 -0.85
N SER A 112 20.97 10.51 -0.02
CA SER A 112 22.16 9.76 0.41
C SER A 112 21.80 8.53 1.25
N LEU A 113 22.69 7.52 1.27
CA LEU A 113 22.51 6.32 2.12
C LEU A 113 22.32 6.70 3.59
N GLN A 114 23.07 7.70 4.07
CA GLN A 114 23.00 8.14 5.46
C GLN A 114 21.64 8.76 5.78
N VAL A 115 21.19 9.77 5.02
CA VAL A 115 19.95 10.49 5.31
C VAL A 115 18.73 9.61 5.02
N LEU A 116 18.67 8.99 3.84
CA LEU A 116 17.54 8.16 3.46
C LEU A 116 17.45 6.89 4.34
N GLY A 117 18.59 6.27 4.62
CA GLY A 117 18.64 5.12 5.53
C GLY A 117 18.22 5.48 6.93
N GLN A 118 18.70 6.60 7.48
CA GLN A 118 18.29 7.06 8.80
C GLN A 118 16.79 7.38 8.87
N GLY A 119 16.23 7.97 7.81
CA GLY A 119 14.79 8.24 7.71
C GLY A 119 13.93 6.97 7.71
N CYS A 120 14.49 5.81 7.36
CA CYS A 120 13.75 4.54 7.34
C CYS A 120 13.87 3.73 8.65
N ARG A 121 14.91 3.96 9.44
CA ARG A 121 15.17 3.20 10.68
C ARG A 121 14.24 3.63 11.81
N ALA A 122 14.05 2.73 12.78
CA ALA A 122 13.47 3.09 14.07
C ALA A 122 14.37 4.12 14.76
N ARG A 123 13.80 5.12 15.44
CA ARG A 123 14.59 6.14 16.16
C ARG A 123 14.89 5.71 17.59
N THR A 124 14.05 4.85 18.14
CA THR A 124 14.13 4.30 19.50
C THR A 124 13.77 2.80 19.47
N ALA A 125 14.03 2.09 20.57
CA ALA A 125 13.79 0.65 20.67
C ALA A 125 12.30 0.26 20.76
N ASP A 126 11.44 1.21 21.12
CA ASP A 126 9.99 1.08 21.23
C ASP A 126 9.25 1.54 19.96
N GLU A 127 9.99 1.85 18.89
CA GLU A 127 9.44 2.16 17.56
C GLU A 127 9.74 1.05 16.57
N ASN A 128 8.80 0.82 15.64
CA ASN A 128 9.10 0.09 14.42
C ASN A 128 9.87 1.00 13.43
N PRO A 129 10.67 0.42 12.53
CA PRO A 129 11.12 1.14 11.34
C PRO A 129 9.94 1.71 10.56
N GLN A 130 10.20 2.75 9.75
CA GLN A 130 9.15 3.37 8.93
C GLN A 130 8.60 2.43 7.85
N TYR A 131 9.32 1.36 7.53
CA TYR A 131 8.98 0.39 6.48
C TYR A 131 8.73 0.99 5.08
N LEU A 132 9.13 2.25 4.86
CA LEU A 132 9.30 2.85 3.54
C LEU A 132 10.26 2.00 2.71
N ILE A 133 9.98 1.85 1.41
CA ILE A 133 10.86 1.16 0.46
C ILE A 133 11.81 2.19 -0.16
N PRO A 134 13.09 2.25 0.25
CA PRO A 134 14.00 3.23 -0.32
C PRO A 134 14.32 2.87 -1.78
N ALA A 135 14.34 3.89 -2.65
CA ALA A 135 14.66 3.71 -4.07
C ALA A 135 16.13 3.28 -4.32
N ARG A 136 17.02 3.47 -3.34
CA ARG A 136 18.41 3.02 -3.41
C ARG A 136 18.54 1.59 -2.89
N GLN A 137 18.98 0.68 -3.76
CA GLN A 137 19.22 -0.71 -3.39
C GLN A 137 20.19 -0.85 -2.20
N SER A 138 21.24 -0.03 -2.12
CA SER A 138 22.18 -0.09 -0.99
C SER A 138 21.54 0.21 0.36
N VAL A 139 20.53 1.09 0.39
CA VAL A 139 19.76 1.39 1.62
C VAL A 139 18.85 0.20 1.95
N LEU A 140 18.17 -0.36 0.95
CA LEU A 140 17.30 -1.52 1.14
C LEU A 140 18.08 -2.75 1.62
N ASP A 141 19.26 -2.99 1.05
CA ASP A 141 20.17 -4.06 1.46
C ASP A 141 20.61 -3.89 2.92
N ASP A 142 20.99 -2.67 3.32
CA ASP A 142 21.37 -2.35 4.69
C ASP A 142 20.23 -2.56 5.69
N LEU A 143 19.02 -2.08 5.38
CA LEU A 143 17.83 -2.27 6.21
C LEU A 143 17.43 -3.75 6.32
N ALA A 144 17.54 -4.51 5.23
CA ALA A 144 17.23 -5.94 5.21
C ALA A 144 18.17 -6.77 6.10
N ASN A 145 19.42 -6.34 6.28
CA ASN A 145 20.36 -6.98 7.19
C ASN A 145 20.03 -6.72 8.67
N GLN A 146 19.35 -5.61 8.98
CA GLN A 146 19.06 -5.20 10.35
C GLN A 146 17.66 -5.61 10.80
N TYR A 147 16.68 -5.65 9.90
CA TYR A 147 15.28 -5.88 10.22
C TYR A 147 14.71 -7.04 9.38
N PRO A 148 14.27 -8.15 10.01
CA PRO A 148 13.77 -9.33 9.28
C PRO A 148 12.64 -9.05 8.28
N LEU A 149 11.75 -8.11 8.60
CA LEU A 149 10.65 -7.76 7.70
C LEU A 149 11.13 -7.00 6.45
N TYR A 150 12.18 -6.19 6.57
CA TYR A 150 12.83 -5.57 5.40
C TYR A 150 13.47 -6.61 4.48
N SER A 151 13.97 -7.73 5.01
CA SER A 151 14.43 -8.85 4.17
C SER A 151 13.31 -9.45 3.33
N THR A 152 12.11 -9.59 3.91
CA THR A 152 10.91 -10.02 3.16
C THR A 152 10.50 -9.01 2.10
N ILE A 153 10.44 -7.72 2.46
CA ILE A 153 10.12 -6.62 1.53
C ILE A 153 11.13 -6.60 0.37
N ARG A 154 12.43 -6.74 0.68
CA ARG A 154 13.49 -6.81 -0.31
C ARG A 154 13.29 -7.96 -1.29
N THR A 155 12.96 -9.16 -0.82
CA THR A 155 12.68 -10.30 -1.71
C THR A 155 11.50 -10.01 -2.62
N ILE A 156 10.43 -9.38 -2.11
CA ILE A 156 9.27 -8.99 -2.93
C ILE A 156 9.69 -7.99 -4.00
N VAL A 157 10.37 -6.91 -3.62
CA VAL A 157 10.79 -5.83 -4.52
C VAL A 157 11.77 -6.36 -5.58
N MET A 158 12.76 -7.14 -5.16
CA MET A 158 13.85 -7.58 -6.02
C MET A 158 13.54 -8.83 -6.84
N GLY A 159 12.51 -9.60 -6.45
CA GLY A 159 12.13 -10.88 -7.06
C GLY A 159 11.43 -10.79 -8.41
N SER A 160 11.10 -9.59 -8.89
CA SER A 160 10.49 -9.38 -10.21
C SER A 160 11.00 -8.09 -10.85
N PRO A 161 10.88 -7.93 -12.17
CA PRO A 161 11.04 -6.63 -12.83
C PRO A 161 10.26 -5.52 -12.12
N ARG A 162 10.85 -4.32 -12.05
CA ARG A 162 10.34 -3.18 -11.26
C ARG A 162 10.12 -2.00 -12.19
N HIS A 163 8.93 -1.43 -12.13
CA HIS A 163 8.53 -0.29 -12.94
C HIS A 163 8.00 0.82 -12.04
N ALA A 164 8.44 2.05 -12.30
CA ALA A 164 7.80 3.21 -11.70
C ALA A 164 6.43 3.41 -12.36
N PHE A 165 5.39 3.58 -11.53
CA PHE A 165 4.10 4.03 -12.01
C PHE A 165 4.25 5.47 -12.50
N THR A 166 4.10 5.68 -13.81
CA THR A 166 4.26 7.00 -14.43
C THR A 166 3.04 7.32 -15.24
N VAL A 167 2.56 8.55 -15.09
CA VAL A 167 1.38 9.08 -15.77
C VAL A 167 1.73 10.45 -16.35
N ASP A 168 1.08 10.84 -17.44
CA ASP A 168 1.29 12.16 -18.02
C ASP A 168 0.49 13.27 -17.28
N ALA A 169 0.66 14.51 -17.75
CA ALA A 169 0.05 15.68 -17.12
C ALA A 169 -1.49 15.68 -17.14
N SER A 170 -2.13 14.93 -18.05
CA SER A 170 -3.59 14.85 -18.18
C SER A 170 -4.26 14.02 -17.08
N VAL A 171 -3.49 13.29 -16.28
CA VAL A 171 -4.02 12.40 -15.24
C VAL A 171 -4.89 13.12 -14.21
N ARG A 172 -4.64 14.40 -13.91
CA ARG A 172 -5.41 15.16 -12.92
C ARG A 172 -6.85 15.38 -13.39
N ASP A 173 -6.99 15.82 -14.64
CA ASP A 173 -8.30 16.04 -15.26
C ASP A 173 -9.04 14.72 -15.43
N TRP A 174 -8.31 13.68 -15.85
CA TRP A 174 -8.85 12.34 -15.98
C TRP A 174 -9.36 11.77 -14.65
N LEU A 175 -8.58 11.85 -13.57
CA LEU A 175 -8.99 11.38 -12.25
C LEU A 175 -10.19 12.17 -11.70
N THR A 176 -10.26 13.47 -11.99
CA THR A 176 -11.41 14.31 -11.61
C THR A 176 -12.67 13.85 -12.34
N ALA A 177 -12.57 13.54 -13.62
CA ALA A 177 -13.70 13.08 -14.44
C ALA A 177 -14.13 11.64 -14.11
N GLN A 178 -13.18 10.73 -13.93
CA GLN A 178 -13.44 9.29 -13.85
C GLN A 178 -13.47 8.75 -12.41
N GLY A 179 -12.97 9.48 -11.42
CA GLY A 179 -12.82 8.97 -10.05
C GLY A 179 -14.15 8.51 -9.43
N ALA A 180 -15.21 9.31 -9.57
CA ALA A 180 -16.54 8.93 -9.10
C ALA A 180 -17.11 7.73 -9.88
N VAL A 181 -16.93 7.73 -11.21
CA VAL A 181 -17.37 6.62 -12.07
C VAL A 181 -16.74 5.30 -11.65
N ILE A 182 -15.42 5.28 -11.42
CA ILE A 182 -14.69 4.11 -10.96
C ILE A 182 -15.22 3.64 -9.61
N ARG A 183 -15.36 4.56 -8.64
CA ARG A 183 -15.85 4.23 -7.29
C ARG A 183 -17.26 3.61 -7.37
N ASP A 184 -18.15 4.24 -8.11
CA ASP A 184 -19.55 3.83 -8.16
C ASP A 184 -19.67 2.47 -8.87
N GLN A 185 -18.96 2.26 -9.99
CA GLN A 185 -18.86 0.95 -10.65
C GLN A 185 -18.33 -0.14 -9.72
N LEU A 186 -17.32 0.16 -8.88
CA LEU A 186 -16.77 -0.81 -7.94
C LEU A 186 -17.74 -1.14 -6.81
N LEU A 187 -18.41 -0.14 -6.23
CA LEU A 187 -19.32 -0.35 -5.11
C LEU A 187 -20.64 -0.99 -5.55
N GLU A 188 -21.27 -0.51 -6.62
CA GLU A 188 -22.54 -1.05 -7.15
C GLU A 188 -22.43 -2.51 -7.59
N ASN A 189 -21.32 -2.89 -8.22
CA ASN A 189 -21.08 -4.27 -8.66
C ASN A 189 -20.47 -5.17 -7.57
N THR A 190 -20.23 -4.61 -6.39
CA THR A 190 -19.98 -5.41 -5.18
C THR A 190 -21.34 -5.79 -4.62
N VAL A 191 -21.70 -7.08 -4.78
CA VAL A 191 -23.01 -7.64 -4.41
C VAL A 191 -23.44 -7.12 -3.04
N PRO A 192 -24.66 -6.57 -2.89
CA PRO A 192 -25.21 -6.32 -1.56
C PRO A 192 -25.37 -7.68 -0.88
N GLU A 193 -24.57 -7.95 0.16
CA GLU A 193 -24.97 -8.98 1.12
C GLU A 193 -26.38 -8.59 1.59
N ASN A 194 -27.30 -9.57 1.60
CA ASN A 194 -28.63 -9.43 2.17
C ASN A 194 -28.56 -9.29 3.71
N ASP A 195 -27.70 -8.42 4.21
CA ASP A 195 -27.48 -8.22 5.64
C ASP A 195 -28.23 -6.97 6.06
N THR A 196 -29.50 -7.18 6.37
CA THR A 196 -30.19 -6.29 7.31
C THR A 196 -29.52 -6.50 8.68
N ILE A 197 -28.76 -5.53 9.16
CA ILE A 197 -28.31 -5.51 10.56
C ILE A 197 -28.51 -4.11 11.15
N VAL A 198 -29.51 -4.01 12.02
CA VAL A 198 -29.60 -2.98 13.06
C VAL A 198 -29.08 -3.62 14.34
N VAL A 199 -27.96 -3.15 14.89
CA VAL A 199 -27.61 -3.38 16.31
C VAL A 199 -26.75 -2.22 16.87
N ASN A 200 -27.32 -1.51 17.85
CA ASN A 200 -26.74 -0.71 18.94
C ASN A 200 -25.41 0.03 18.68
N ASP A 201 -25.49 1.25 18.14
CA ASP A 201 -24.59 2.43 18.27
C ASP A 201 -23.05 2.31 18.24
N HIS A 202 -22.45 1.14 18.01
CA HIS A 202 -21.02 0.97 17.75
C HIS A 202 -20.78 -0.17 16.74
N PRO A 203 -20.26 0.12 15.53
CA PRO A 203 -20.03 -0.92 14.52
C PRO A 203 -18.72 -1.66 14.82
N ILE A 204 -18.83 -2.81 15.49
CA ILE A 204 -17.86 -3.91 15.39
C ILE A 204 -18.63 -5.11 14.84
N HIS A 205 -18.17 -5.65 13.72
CA HIS A 205 -18.82 -6.78 13.05
C HIS A 205 -18.74 -8.07 13.91
N PRO A 206 -19.86 -8.67 14.33
CA PRO A 206 -19.87 -9.99 14.93
C PRO A 206 -20.02 -11.04 13.83
N SER A 207 -18.94 -11.35 13.11
CA SER A 207 -18.84 -12.59 12.32
C SER A 207 -17.48 -13.27 12.45
N LEU A 208 -16.99 -13.41 13.68
CA LEU A 208 -15.96 -14.41 13.99
C LEU A 208 -16.28 -15.20 15.29
N ALA A 209 -17.54 -15.20 15.73
CA ALA A 209 -18.00 -16.11 16.76
C ALA A 209 -18.24 -17.50 16.15
N HIS A 210 -17.24 -18.37 16.33
CA HIS A 210 -17.29 -19.83 16.21
C HIS A 210 -17.51 -20.42 14.80
N LEU A 211 -16.43 -20.99 14.23
CA LEU A 211 -16.33 -22.32 13.61
C LEU A 211 -14.84 -22.57 13.21
N PRO A 212 -14.39 -23.84 13.06
CA PRO A 212 -13.15 -24.33 13.62
C PRO A 212 -11.87 -23.99 12.84
N VAL A 213 -10.78 -24.00 13.59
CA VAL A 213 -9.37 -23.96 13.19
C VAL A 213 -9.09 -24.59 11.82
N ASN A 214 -8.52 -23.79 10.91
CA ASN A 214 -7.27 -24.17 10.23
C ASN A 214 -6.45 -22.91 9.89
N LEU A 215 -5.34 -22.80 10.62
CA LEU A 215 -4.33 -21.76 10.65
C LEU A 215 -3.47 -21.71 9.37
N ALA A 216 -2.79 -20.58 9.17
CA ALA A 216 -1.33 -20.63 9.10
C ALA A 216 -0.71 -19.33 9.65
N ARG A 217 -0.67 -19.20 10.98
CA ARG A 217 0.49 -18.58 11.66
C ARG A 217 1.66 -19.56 11.52
N LYS A 218 2.89 -19.07 11.32
CA LYS A 218 4.10 -19.92 11.30
C LYS A 218 4.14 -20.76 12.59
N ARG A 219 4.48 -22.04 12.44
CA ARG A 219 5.04 -22.84 13.55
C ARG A 219 6.44 -22.32 13.88
#